data_AF-A0A8E0RQX1-F1
#
_entry.id   AF-A0A8E0RQX1-F1
#
_cell.length_a   1.000
_cell.length_b   1.000
_cell.length_c   1.000
_cell.angle_alpha   90.00
_cell.angle_beta   90.00
_cell.angle_gamma   90.00
#
_symmetry.space_group_name_H-M   'P 1'
#
loop_
_entity.id
_entity.type
_entity.pdbx_description
1 polymer ?
#
loop_
_entity_poly.entity_id
_entity_poly.type
_entity_poly.pdbx_seq_one_letter_code
_entity_poly.pdbx_strand_id
1 'polypeptide(L)'
;MVADFKLDSFIERLLEVRCSRPGTQVDMKEEEIRYVCEKSREIFLAQPILLELEAPLQICGDIHGQYTDLLRLFEHGGFPPDSNYLFLGDYVDRGKQSLETICLLLAYKIRYPENFFLLRGNHECAAINRIYGFYDECKRRYSVKLWKTFTDCFNCLPIAAIVDGKIFCCHGGTLLFD
;
A
#
# COMPACT_ATOMS: atom_id res chain seq x y z
N MET A 1 -13.21 -1.84 22.62
CA MET A 1 -11.75 -1.98 22.74
C MET A 1 -11.37 -3.19 21.90
N VAL A 2 -10.85 -2.98 20.70
CA VAL A 2 -10.42 -4.08 19.82
C VAL A 2 -9.28 -4.79 20.55
N ALA A 3 -9.40 -6.10 20.75
CA ALA A 3 -8.39 -6.91 21.37
C ALA A 3 -7.05 -6.71 20.64
N ASP A 4 -6.02 -6.38 21.41
CA ASP A 4 -4.60 -6.22 21.10
C ASP A 4 -4.20 -6.65 19.66
N PHE A 5 -4.45 -5.80 18.67
CA PHE A 5 -4.02 -6.07 17.30
C PHE A 5 -2.50 -5.96 17.26
N LYS A 6 -1.83 -7.10 17.12
CA LYS A 6 -0.37 -7.17 17.03
C LYS A 6 0.06 -6.95 15.58
N LEU A 7 0.32 -5.69 15.24
CA LEU A 7 0.80 -5.29 13.92
C LEU A 7 2.04 -6.08 13.48
N ASP A 8 3.00 -6.30 14.40
CA ASP A 8 4.22 -7.04 14.07
C ASP A 8 3.91 -8.50 13.65
N SER A 9 2.99 -9.18 14.34
CA SER A 9 2.56 -10.54 13.98
C SER A 9 1.78 -10.59 12.66
N PHE A 10 1.07 -9.50 12.31
CA PHE A 10 0.42 -9.38 11.01
C PHE A 10 1.45 -9.24 9.88
N ILE A 11 2.49 -8.42 10.09
CA ILE A 11 3.59 -8.27 9.14
C ILE A 11 4.37 -9.58 8.99
N GLU A 12 4.69 -10.27 10.08
CA GLU A 12 5.40 -11.56 10.04
C GLU A 12 4.66 -12.59 9.19
N ARG A 13 3.34 -12.77 9.38
CA ARG A 13 2.52 -13.68 8.54
C ARG A 13 2.54 -13.32 7.06
N LEU A 14 2.54 -12.03 6.75
CA LEU A 14 2.66 -11.56 5.37
C LEU A 14 4.04 -11.91 4.79
N LEU A 15 5.11 -11.77 5.58
CA LEU A 15 6.46 -12.08 5.12
C LEU A 15 6.77 -13.59 5.05
N GLU A 16 6.11 -14.43 5.84
CA GLU A 16 6.34 -15.89 5.88
C GLU A 16 6.12 -16.58 4.52
N VAL A 17 5.20 -16.08 3.69
CA VAL A 17 4.93 -16.66 2.37
C VAL A 17 6.05 -16.41 1.34
N ARG A 18 7.10 -15.66 1.69
CA ARG A 18 8.30 -15.47 0.85
C ARG A 18 8.99 -16.77 0.44
N CYS A 19 9.00 -17.76 1.34
CA CYS A 19 9.61 -19.07 1.10
C CYS A 19 8.62 -20.06 0.46
N SER A 20 7.37 -19.65 0.27
CA SER A 20 6.30 -20.48 -0.27
C SER A 20 6.20 -20.34 -1.79
N ARG A 21 5.37 -21.17 -2.42
CA ARG A 21 5.15 -21.10 -3.87
C ARG A 21 4.52 -19.74 -4.22
N PRO A 22 4.96 -19.07 -5.31
CA PRO A 22 4.32 -17.84 -5.77
C PRO A 22 2.81 -18.03 -5.95
N GLY A 23 2.00 -17.07 -5.49
CA GLY A 23 0.54 -17.20 -5.47
C GLY A 23 -0.05 -17.78 -4.19
N THR A 24 0.78 -18.14 -3.20
CA THR A 24 0.29 -18.57 -1.87
C THR A 24 -0.40 -17.41 -1.19
N GLN A 25 -1.69 -17.60 -0.86
CA GLN A 25 -2.50 -16.60 -0.17
C GLN A 25 -2.18 -16.59 1.32
N VAL A 26 -2.22 -15.41 1.93
CA VAL A 26 -2.05 -15.23 3.37
C VAL A 26 -3.42 -15.21 4.03
N ASP A 27 -3.57 -15.95 5.13
CA ASP A 27 -4.78 -15.93 5.95
C ASP A 27 -4.82 -14.65 6.81
N MET A 28 -5.64 -13.70 6.37
CA MET A 28 -5.84 -12.41 7.03
C MET A 28 -7.30 -12.31 7.44
N LYS A 29 -7.60 -11.98 8.70
CA LYS A 29 -8.98 -11.81 9.13
C LYS A 29 -9.52 -10.47 8.63
N GLU A 30 -10.81 -10.41 8.30
CA GLU A 30 -11.43 -9.15 7.83
C GLU A 30 -11.26 -8.00 8.84
N GLU A 31 -11.30 -8.30 10.14
CA GLU A 31 -11.09 -7.32 11.21
C GLU A 31 -9.67 -6.74 11.23
N GLU A 32 -8.66 -7.56 10.92
CA GLU A 32 -7.26 -7.16 10.84
C GLU A 32 -7.05 -6.21 9.66
N ILE A 33 -7.60 -6.56 8.49
CA ILE A 33 -7.53 -5.72 7.30
C ILE A 33 -8.24 -4.38 7.54
N ARG A 34 -9.43 -4.41 8.16
CA ARG A 34 -10.17 -3.20 8.50
C ARG A 34 -9.38 -2.30 9.44
N TYR A 35 -8.77 -2.86 10.48
CA TYR A 35 -7.93 -2.12 11.41
C TYR A 35 -6.77 -1.42 10.68
N VAL A 36 -6.06 -2.15 9.81
CA VAL A 36 -4.95 -1.60 9.04
C VAL A 36 -5.41 -0.44 8.16
N CYS A 37 -6.52 -0.58 7.43
CA CYS A 37 -7.08 0.51 6.62
C CYS A 37 -7.49 1.74 7.43
N GLU A 38 -8.13 1.55 8.58
CA GLU A 38 -8.58 2.66 9.44
C GLU A 38 -7.38 3.41 10.05
N LYS A 39 -6.37 2.67 10.52
CA LYS A 39 -5.17 3.27 11.11
C LYS A 39 -4.27 3.95 10.10
N SER A 40 -4.05 3.34 8.93
CA SER A 40 -3.29 4.01 7.87
C SER A 40 -3.99 5.27 7.39
N ARG A 41 -5.33 5.26 7.30
CA ARG A 41 -6.13 6.44 6.96
C ARG A 41 -5.93 7.59 7.96
N GLU A 42 -5.93 7.31 9.25
CA GLU A 42 -5.63 8.32 10.29
C GLU A 42 -4.26 8.96 10.06
N ILE A 43 -3.24 8.14 9.74
CA ILE A 43 -1.87 8.62 9.46
C ILE A 43 -1.83 9.48 8.20
N PHE A 44 -2.47 9.05 7.11
CA PHE A 44 -2.50 9.83 5.88
C PHE A 44 -3.19 11.19 6.03
N LEU A 45 -4.25 11.26 6.84
CA LEU A 45 -4.94 12.52 7.15
C LEU A 45 -4.13 13.44 8.06
N ALA A 46 -3.25 12.89 8.89
CA ALA A 46 -2.35 13.65 9.74
C ALA A 46 -1.13 14.19 8.96
N GLN A 47 -0.75 13.54 7.86
CA GLN A 47 0.35 13.94 7.00
C GLN A 47 -0.13 14.87 5.87
N PRO A 48 0.75 15.73 5.32
CA PRO A 48 0.38 16.62 4.23
C PRO A 48 0.09 15.83 2.94
N ILE A 49 -0.84 16.34 2.13
CA ILE A 49 -1.18 15.74 0.82
C ILE A 49 -0.04 15.85 -0.19
N LEU A 50 0.84 16.84 -0.01
CA LEU A 50 2.12 17.00 -0.68
C LEU A 50 3.21 16.69 0.34
N LEU A 51 3.84 15.53 0.21
CA LEU A 51 4.89 15.10 1.14
C LEU A 51 6.20 15.83 0.84
N GLU A 52 6.90 16.27 1.88
CA GLU A 52 8.26 16.78 1.77
C GLU A 52 9.19 15.74 2.40
N LEU A 53 10.06 15.14 1.59
CA LEU A 53 10.87 13.98 1.97
C LEU A 53 12.36 14.27 1.80
N GLU A 54 13.19 13.59 2.58
CA GLU A 54 14.65 13.71 2.54
C GLU A 54 15.30 12.39 2.09
N ALA A 55 16.41 12.48 1.36
CA ALA A 55 17.25 11.33 1.04
C ALA A 55 18.03 10.82 2.27
N PRO A 56 18.40 9.52 2.34
CA PRO A 56 18.23 8.48 1.31
C PRO A 56 16.86 7.81 1.34
N LEU A 57 16.27 7.57 0.18
CA LEU A 57 15.06 6.75 0.02
C LEU A 57 15.04 6.00 -1.33
N GLN A 58 14.32 4.88 -1.34
CA GLN A 58 14.07 4.07 -2.53
C GLN A 58 12.71 4.43 -3.11
N ILE A 59 12.68 4.80 -4.40
CA ILE A 59 11.43 5.14 -5.10
C ILE A 59 10.97 3.94 -5.92
N CYS A 60 9.73 3.52 -5.72
CA CYS A 60 9.15 2.33 -6.36
C CYS A 60 7.89 2.69 -7.15
N GLY A 61 7.78 2.18 -8.38
CA GLY A 61 6.61 2.37 -9.23
C GLY A 61 5.52 1.32 -8.98
N ASP A 62 4.74 1.07 -10.02
CA ASP A 62 3.55 0.21 -10.02
C ASP A 62 3.86 -1.21 -9.55
N ILE A 63 2.96 -1.78 -8.74
CA ILE A 63 3.05 -3.15 -8.23
C ILE A 63 1.93 -4.03 -8.77
N HIS A 64 0.72 -3.48 -8.95
CA HIS A 64 -0.43 -4.19 -9.54
C HIS A 64 -0.67 -5.60 -8.97
N GLY A 65 -0.69 -5.74 -7.64
CA GLY A 65 -0.95 -7.01 -6.98
C GLY A 65 0.09 -8.13 -7.24
N GLN A 66 1.28 -7.79 -7.74
CA GLN A 66 2.42 -8.71 -7.90
C GLN A 66 3.17 -8.90 -6.58
N TYR A 67 2.50 -9.52 -5.61
CA TYR A 67 3.01 -9.62 -4.24
C TYR A 67 4.38 -10.28 -4.11
N THR A 68 4.66 -11.33 -4.89
CA THR A 68 5.97 -12.00 -4.89
C THR A 68 7.08 -11.07 -5.36
N ASP A 69 6.81 -10.19 -6.32
CA ASP A 69 7.79 -9.24 -6.84
C ASP A 69 8.01 -8.09 -5.84
N LEU A 70 6.97 -7.68 -5.10
CA LEU A 70 7.11 -6.75 -3.98
C LEU A 70 8.03 -7.30 -2.88
N LEU A 71 7.87 -8.58 -2.51
CA LEU A 71 8.75 -9.21 -1.51
C LEU A 71 10.22 -9.25 -1.98
N ARG A 72 10.43 -9.57 -3.27
CA ARG A 72 11.77 -9.53 -3.88
C ARG A 72 12.36 -8.13 -3.93
N LEU A 73 11.54 -7.11 -4.15
CA LEU A 73 11.96 -5.72 -4.11
C LEU A 73 12.52 -5.36 -2.74
N PHE A 74 11.84 -5.75 -1.65
CA PHE A 74 12.35 -5.54 -0.30
C PHE A 74 13.59 -6.39 0.02
N GLU A 75 13.73 -7.58 -0.57
CA GLU A 75 14.95 -8.39 -0.43
C GLU A 75 16.18 -7.71 -1.02
N HIS A 76 16.03 -7.02 -2.14
CA HIS A 76 17.14 -6.35 -2.82
C HIS A 76 17.38 -4.93 -2.28
N GLY A 77 16.31 -4.21 -1.97
CA GLY A 77 16.37 -2.82 -1.47
C GLY A 77 16.55 -2.69 0.04
N GLY A 78 16.43 -3.79 0.80
CA GLY A 78 16.43 -3.80 2.26
C GLY A 78 15.01 -3.65 2.82
N PHE A 79 14.68 -4.41 3.86
CA PHE A 79 13.37 -4.32 4.49
C PHE A 79 13.25 -3.04 5.33
N PRO A 80 12.07 -2.39 5.40
CA PRO A 80 11.85 -1.32 6.37
C PRO A 80 12.12 -1.81 7.80
N PRO A 81 12.86 -1.07 8.65
CA PRO A 81 13.27 0.33 8.49
C PRO A 81 14.69 0.53 7.95
N ASP A 82 15.40 -0.51 7.49
CA ASP A 82 16.78 -0.40 7.01
C ASP A 82 16.91 0.49 5.76
N SER A 83 15.82 0.68 5.04
CA SER A 83 15.72 1.63 3.93
C SER A 83 14.36 2.34 3.94
N ASN A 84 14.40 3.64 3.61
CA ASN A 84 13.18 4.44 3.44
C ASN A 84 12.58 4.16 2.06
N TYR A 85 11.25 4.16 1.95
CA TYR A 85 10.55 3.87 0.70
C TYR A 85 9.52 4.94 0.37
N LEU A 86 9.44 5.30 -0.91
CA LEU A 86 8.36 6.05 -1.52
C LEU A 86 7.77 5.24 -2.66
N PHE A 87 6.52 4.81 -2.53
CA PHE A 87 5.82 4.19 -3.64
C PHE A 87 4.95 5.21 -4.38
N LEU A 88 4.92 5.08 -5.70
CA LEU A 88 4.25 6.02 -6.60
C LEU A 88 2.80 5.67 -6.91
N GLY A 89 2.19 4.65 -6.28
CA GLY A 89 0.80 4.25 -6.54
C GLY A 89 0.66 2.96 -7.34
N ASP A 90 -0.57 2.64 -7.75
CA ASP A 90 -0.94 1.43 -8.50
C ASP A 90 -0.52 0.13 -7.80
N TYR A 91 -1.04 -0.01 -6.58
CA TYR A 91 -0.81 -1.16 -5.71
C TYR A 91 -1.71 -2.34 -6.07
N VAL A 92 -2.94 -2.04 -6.49
CA VAL A 92 -4.01 -3.01 -6.70
C VAL A 92 -4.33 -3.19 -8.19
N ASP A 93 -5.25 -4.12 -8.45
CA ASP A 93 -5.72 -4.54 -9.79
C ASP A 93 -4.68 -5.30 -10.63
N ARG A 94 -5.18 -5.96 -11.69
CA ARG A 94 -4.43 -6.77 -12.70
C ARG A 94 -3.71 -8.01 -12.16
N GLY A 95 -3.10 -7.94 -10.99
CA GLY A 95 -2.44 -9.04 -10.31
C GLY A 95 -3.39 -9.98 -9.58
N LYS A 96 -2.81 -11.03 -9.01
CA LYS A 96 -3.55 -12.11 -8.33
C LYS A 96 -3.62 -11.94 -6.80
N GLN A 97 -2.81 -11.04 -6.24
CA GLN A 97 -2.60 -10.88 -4.80
C GLN A 97 -2.60 -9.39 -4.42
N SER A 98 -3.64 -8.67 -4.85
CA SER A 98 -3.77 -7.24 -4.55
C SER A 98 -3.98 -7.01 -3.06
N LEU A 99 -4.71 -7.90 -2.39
CA LEU A 99 -4.99 -7.79 -0.96
C LEU A 99 -3.72 -7.92 -0.11
N GLU A 100 -2.90 -8.93 -0.35
CA GLU A 100 -1.61 -9.10 0.34
C GLU A 100 -0.68 -7.90 0.10
N THR A 101 -0.63 -7.43 -1.16
CA THR A 101 0.17 -6.27 -1.57
C THR A 101 -0.21 -5.04 -0.76
N ILE A 102 -1.47 -4.61 -0.83
CA ILE A 102 -1.89 -3.39 -0.15
C ILE A 102 -1.85 -3.54 1.38
N CYS A 103 -2.19 -4.72 1.92
CA CYS A 103 -2.15 -4.94 3.37
C CYS A 103 -0.72 -4.83 3.92
N LEU A 104 0.29 -5.36 3.21
CA LEU A 104 1.68 -5.23 3.64
C LEU A 104 2.15 -3.77 3.59
N LEU A 105 1.83 -3.06 2.50
CA LEU A 105 2.20 -1.65 2.34
C LEU A 105 1.57 -0.77 3.44
N LEU A 106 0.28 -0.96 3.72
CA LEU A 106 -0.40 -0.22 4.79
C LEU A 106 0.14 -0.61 6.18
N ALA A 107 0.46 -1.89 6.41
CA ALA A 107 1.05 -2.32 7.67
C ALA A 107 2.43 -1.67 7.90
N TYR A 108 3.27 -1.59 6.87
CA TYR A 108 4.54 -0.84 6.95
C TYR A 108 4.33 0.65 7.16
N LYS A 109 3.30 1.24 6.53
CA LYS A 109 2.96 2.65 6.77
C LYS A 109 2.61 2.91 8.24
N ILE A 110 1.86 2.01 8.88
CA ILE A 110 1.54 2.13 10.31
C ILE A 110 2.78 1.93 11.17
N ARG A 111 3.63 0.97 10.82
CA ARG A 111 4.80 0.61 11.62
C ARG A 111 5.92 1.65 11.56
N TYR A 112 6.09 2.27 10.40
CA TYR A 112 7.17 3.21 10.08
C TYR A 112 6.62 4.45 9.33
N PRO A 113 5.76 5.27 9.97
CA PRO A 113 5.05 6.36 9.31
C PRO A 113 5.96 7.46 8.72
N GLU A 114 7.17 7.61 9.27
CA GLU A 114 8.16 8.62 8.87
C GLU A 114 9.27 8.05 7.96
N ASN A 115 9.24 6.75 7.65
CA ASN A 115 10.23 6.10 6.77
C ASN A 115 9.59 5.41 5.55
N PHE A 116 8.26 5.23 5.58
CA PHE A 116 7.52 4.53 4.55
C PHE A 116 6.38 5.39 4.02
N PHE A 117 6.38 5.69 2.72
CA PHE A 117 5.48 6.64 2.08
C PHE A 117 4.79 6.01 0.88
N LEU A 118 3.50 6.31 0.75
CA LEU A 118 2.62 5.76 -0.28
C LEU A 118 1.89 6.92 -0.95
N LEU A 119 2.07 7.08 -2.26
CA LEU A 119 1.28 8.01 -3.07
C LEU A 119 0.05 7.32 -3.67
N ARG A 120 -0.91 8.12 -4.10
CA ARG A 120 -2.11 7.65 -4.77
C ARG A 120 -1.87 7.47 -6.27
N GLY A 121 -2.11 6.26 -6.78
CA GLY A 121 -2.22 5.98 -8.21
C GLY A 121 -3.66 6.04 -8.73
N ASN A 122 -3.84 5.83 -10.03
CA ASN A 122 -5.18 5.87 -10.62
C ASN A 122 -6.00 4.61 -10.29
N HIS A 123 -5.34 3.49 -9.98
CA HIS A 123 -6.01 2.27 -9.51
C HIS A 123 -6.47 2.37 -8.04
N GLU A 124 -5.98 3.33 -7.26
CA GLU A 124 -6.51 3.66 -5.92
C GLU A 124 -7.76 4.55 -5.99
N CYS A 125 -8.65 4.25 -6.94
CA CYS A 125 -9.93 4.91 -7.15
C CYS A 125 -11.05 3.88 -7.38
N ALA A 126 -12.18 4.06 -6.70
CA ALA A 126 -13.31 3.14 -6.72
C ALA A 126 -13.86 2.87 -8.14
N ALA A 127 -13.80 3.86 -9.03
CA ALA A 127 -14.29 3.70 -10.40
C ALA A 127 -13.41 2.74 -11.22
N ILE A 128 -12.10 2.76 -10.99
CA ILE A 128 -11.12 1.96 -11.70
C ILE A 128 -11.06 0.56 -11.09
N ASN A 129 -10.81 0.46 -9.79
CA ASN A 129 -10.61 -0.83 -9.13
C ASN A 129 -11.86 -1.70 -8.96
N ARG A 130 -13.03 -1.12 -9.29
CA ARG A 130 -14.27 -1.88 -9.47
C ARG A 130 -14.26 -2.78 -10.70
N ILE A 131 -13.54 -2.38 -11.76
CA ILE A 131 -13.57 -3.02 -13.07
C ILE A 131 -12.33 -3.91 -13.27
N TYR A 132 -11.18 -3.51 -12.71
CA TYR A 132 -9.88 -4.11 -13.03
C TYR A 132 -9.39 -5.19 -12.03
N GLY A 133 -10.24 -5.59 -11.09
CA GLY A 133 -10.08 -6.86 -10.35
C GLY A 133 -10.15 -6.74 -8.82
N PHE A 134 -9.80 -5.61 -8.22
CA PHE A 134 -9.72 -5.51 -6.76
C PHE A 134 -11.09 -5.67 -6.07
N TYR A 135 -12.16 -5.13 -6.65
CA TYR A 135 -13.52 -5.34 -6.16
C TYR A 135 -13.91 -6.83 -6.15
N ASP A 136 -13.62 -7.53 -7.24
CA ASP A 136 -13.92 -8.97 -7.36
C ASP A 136 -13.06 -9.79 -6.40
N GLU A 137 -11.80 -9.41 -6.19
CA GLU A 137 -10.93 -10.05 -5.20
C GLU A 137 -11.47 -9.88 -3.78
N CYS A 138 -11.84 -8.66 -3.39
CA CYS A 138 -12.45 -8.35 -2.10
C CYS A 138 -13.77 -9.12 -1.91
N LYS A 139 -14.65 -9.10 -2.92
CA LYS A 139 -15.95 -9.77 -2.87
C LYS A 139 -15.81 -11.29 -2.78
N ARG A 140 -14.83 -11.88 -3.47
CA ARG A 140 -14.60 -13.32 -3.49
C ARG A 140 -14.00 -13.84 -2.19
N ARG A 141 -13.06 -13.09 -1.58
CA ARG A 141 -12.32 -13.55 -0.40
C ARG A 141 -12.92 -13.08 0.92
N TYR A 142 -13.58 -11.93 0.92
CA TYR A 142 -14.12 -11.30 2.12
C TYR A 142 -15.53 -10.77 1.85
N SER A 143 -15.67 -9.45 1.73
CA SER A 143 -16.96 -8.80 1.57
C SER A 143 -16.85 -7.53 0.73
N VAL A 144 -17.98 -7.12 0.14
CA VAL A 144 -18.11 -5.83 -0.55
C VAL A 144 -17.94 -4.66 0.44
N LYS A 145 -18.24 -4.87 1.73
CA LYS A 145 -18.03 -3.88 2.77
C LYS A 145 -16.55 -3.59 2.95
N LEU A 146 -15.70 -4.61 2.91
CA LEU A 146 -14.25 -4.44 3.00
C LEU A 146 -13.68 -3.60 1.85
N TRP A 147 -14.16 -3.82 0.61
CA TRP A 147 -13.78 -2.98 -0.53
C TRP A 147 -14.12 -1.50 -0.33
N LYS A 148 -15.27 -1.20 0.29
CA LYS A 148 -15.63 0.19 0.63
C LYS A 148 -14.66 0.77 1.67
N THR A 149 -14.28 -0.01 2.68
CA THR A 149 -13.25 0.41 3.65
C THR A 149 -11.92 0.73 2.97
N PHE A 150 -11.48 -0.09 2.02
CA PHE A 150 -10.28 0.23 1.22
C PHE A 150 -10.46 1.52 0.42
N THR A 151 -11.63 1.72 -0.20
CA THR A 151 -11.94 2.96 -0.93
C THR A 151 -11.81 4.18 -0.03
N ASP A 152 -12.34 4.12 1.20
CA ASP A 152 -12.23 5.21 2.17
C ASP A 152 -10.78 5.48 2.57
N CYS A 153 -9.95 4.45 2.68
CA CYS A 153 -8.51 4.59 2.92
C CYS A 153 -7.80 5.22 1.71
N PHE A 154 -8.05 4.74 0.49
CA PHE A 154 -7.43 5.24 -0.73
C PHE A 154 -7.76 6.71 -1.02
N ASN A 155 -8.95 7.15 -0.64
CA ASN A 155 -9.35 8.56 -0.76
C ASN A 155 -8.53 9.52 0.11
N CYS A 156 -7.78 9.01 1.09
CA CYS A 156 -6.94 9.81 1.97
C CYS A 156 -5.45 9.76 1.59
N LEU A 157 -5.04 8.99 0.58
CA LEU A 157 -3.64 8.89 0.17
C LEU A 157 -3.09 10.25 -0.32
N PRO A 158 -1.85 10.60 0.06
CA PRO A 158 -1.13 11.74 -0.52
C PRO A 158 -1.01 11.61 -2.04
N ILE A 159 -0.99 12.74 -2.75
CA ILE A 159 -1.04 12.77 -4.22
C ILE A 159 0.36 12.93 -4.83
N ALA A 160 1.25 13.64 -4.14
CA ALA A 160 2.59 13.91 -4.63
C ALA A 160 3.60 14.00 -3.47
N ALA A 161 4.87 13.90 -3.81
CA ALA A 161 6.00 14.13 -2.91
C ALA A 161 7.07 15.00 -3.58
N ILE A 162 7.82 15.75 -2.79
CA ILE A 162 9.02 16.46 -3.21
C ILE A 162 10.19 15.92 -2.38
N VAL A 163 11.20 15.37 -3.03
CA VAL A 163 12.42 14.87 -2.40
C VAL A 163 13.53 15.92 -2.47
N ASP A 164 14.13 16.26 -1.33
CA ASP A 164 15.21 17.23 -1.16
C ASP A 164 14.94 18.60 -1.81
N GLY A 165 13.67 19.00 -1.95
CA GLY A 165 13.27 20.21 -2.68
C GLY A 165 13.59 20.19 -4.18
N LYS A 166 13.96 19.04 -4.74
CA LYS A 166 14.51 18.91 -6.10
C LYS A 166 13.75 17.96 -7.01
N ILE A 167 13.25 16.85 -6.46
CA ILE A 167 12.62 15.79 -7.27
C ILE A 167 11.12 15.75 -6.95
N PHE A 168 10.30 16.16 -7.90
CA PHE A 168 8.85 16.03 -7.82
C PHE A 168 8.42 14.61 -8.23
N CYS A 169 7.65 13.96 -7.36
CA CYS A 169 7.17 12.59 -7.54
C CYS A 169 5.64 12.57 -7.49
N CYS A 170 5.01 11.98 -8.49
CA CYS A 170 3.60 11.60 -8.48
C CYS A 170 3.41 10.35 -9.34
N HIS A 171 2.24 9.72 -9.26
CA HIS A 171 1.95 8.51 -10.04
C HIS A 171 1.94 8.77 -11.54
N GLY A 172 1.20 9.80 -11.95
CA GLY A 172 1.11 10.24 -13.34
C GLY A 172 2.23 11.23 -13.71
N GLY A 173 1.99 11.96 -14.80
CA GLY A 173 2.85 13.06 -15.23
C GLY A 173 2.13 14.40 -15.19
N THR A 174 2.84 15.46 -15.58
CA THR A 174 2.31 16.82 -15.70
C THR A 174 1.17 16.87 -16.72
N LEU A 175 0.03 17.46 -16.35
CA LEU A 175 -0.91 18.03 -17.31
C LEU A 175 -0.26 19.31 -17.87
N LEU A 176 0.52 19.17 -18.94
CA LEU A 176 0.92 20.31 -19.76
C LEU A 176 -0.33 20.79 -20.51
N PHE A 177 -0.93 21.87 -20.02
CA PHE A 177 -1.75 22.74 -20.86
C PHE A 177 -0.77 23.68 -21.57
N ASP A 178 -0.46 23.36 -22.83
CA ASP A 178 0.06 24.36 -23.79
C ASP A 178 -1.10 25.24 -24.29
#